data_AF-X6P3T4-F1
#
_entry.id   AF-X6P3T4-F1
#
_cell.length_a   1.000
_cell.length_b   1.000
_cell.length_c   1.000
_cell.angle_alpha   90.00
_cell.angle_beta   90.00
_cell.angle_gamma   90.00
#
_symmetry.space_group_name_H-M   'P 1'
#
loop_
_entity.id
_entity.type
_entity.pdbx_description
1 polymer ?
#
loop_
_entity_poly.entity_id
_entity_poly.type
_entity_poly.pdbx_seq_one_letter_code
_entity_poly.pdbx_strand_id
1 'polypeptide(L)'
;MEQPQQSYSTIGEEIRSKTWKLCNGDLEKITVILSTTSQQRLCLVNLLEKFDNKIDKTAILKTWRNCNRIYVDTQEKLREICATSSLHELKEENELKIKREMCLHILWNILKYPKHIKYRQISKQALYNYLFQKCHTLCADFEK
;
A
#
# COMPACT_ATOMS: atom_id res chain seq x y z
N MET A 1 -8.01 10.13 -45.40
CA MET A 1 -7.09 9.13 -44.81
C MET A 1 -6.06 9.90 -44.01
N GLU A 2 -6.39 10.26 -42.77
CA GLU A 2 -5.51 11.02 -41.89
C GLU A 2 -4.40 10.11 -41.34
N GLN A 3 -3.17 10.62 -41.39
CA GLN A 3 -1.96 9.83 -41.27
C GLN A 3 -1.62 9.47 -39.82
N PRO A 4 -1.18 8.22 -39.53
CA PRO A 4 -0.73 7.79 -38.21
C PRO A 4 0.37 8.67 -37.60
N GLN A 5 1.19 9.33 -38.43
CA GLN A 5 2.29 10.16 -37.95
C GLN A 5 1.84 11.37 -37.11
N GLN A 6 0.65 11.92 -37.41
CA GLN A 6 0.14 13.09 -36.69
C GLN A 6 -0.37 12.69 -35.30
N SER A 7 -1.00 11.50 -35.16
CA SER A 7 -1.42 10.98 -33.86
C SER A 7 -0.24 10.58 -32.97
N TYR A 8 0.85 10.04 -33.54
CA TYR A 8 2.08 9.77 -32.79
C TYR A 8 2.76 11.05 -32.28
N SER A 9 2.70 12.15 -33.05
CA SER A 9 3.23 13.47 -32.62
C SER A 9 2.46 14.02 -31.43
N THR A 10 1.13 13.96 -31.46
CA THR A 10 0.25 14.45 -30.39
C THR A 10 0.41 13.66 -29.10
N ILE A 11 0.49 12.32 -29.17
CA ILE A 11 0.70 11.45 -28.00
C ILE A 11 2.08 11.72 -27.37
N GLY A 12 3.10 11.97 -28.19
CA GLY A 12 4.44 12.32 -27.71
C GLY A 12 4.48 13.63 -26.91
N GLU A 13 3.74 14.65 -27.36
CA GLU A 13 3.63 15.93 -26.67
C GLU A 13 2.82 15.84 -25.38
N GLU A 14 1.72 15.09 -25.37
CA GLU A 14 0.90 14.87 -24.17
C GLU A 14 1.70 14.15 -23.08
N ILE A 15 2.44 13.09 -23.43
CA ILE A 15 3.32 12.38 -22.50
C ILE A 15 4.40 13.31 -21.96
N ARG A 16 4.98 14.16 -22.81
CA ARG A 16 6.02 15.12 -22.39
C ARG A 16 5.46 16.15 -21.41
N SER A 17 4.27 16.67 -21.67
CA SER A 17 3.55 17.61 -20.79
C SER A 17 3.16 16.97 -19.45
N LYS A 18 2.62 15.75 -19.46
CA LYS A 18 2.33 14.98 -18.24
C LYS A 18 3.59 14.70 -17.42
N THR A 19 4.66 14.27 -18.08
CA THR A 19 5.95 14.00 -17.44
C THR A 19 6.51 15.26 -16.77
N TRP A 20 6.43 16.40 -17.46
CA TRP A 20 6.88 17.69 -16.95
C TRP A 20 6.12 18.10 -15.68
N LYS A 21 4.79 17.96 -15.69
CA LYS A 21 3.93 18.22 -14.52
C LYS A 21 4.23 17.27 -13.38
N LEU A 22 4.31 15.97 -13.64
CA LEU A 22 4.57 14.94 -12.62
C LEU A 22 5.93 15.13 -11.93
N CYS A 23 6.95 15.57 -12.67
CA CYS A 23 8.29 15.76 -12.12
C CYS A 23 8.50 17.14 -11.50
N ASN A 24 7.50 18.04 -11.46
CA ASN A 24 7.65 19.43 -11.00
C ASN A 24 8.83 20.17 -11.67
N GLY A 25 9.13 19.86 -12.94
CA GLY A 25 10.28 20.46 -13.65
C GLY A 25 11.66 19.92 -13.26
N ASP A 26 11.76 18.83 -12.49
CA ASP A 26 13.03 18.20 -12.12
C ASP A 26 13.71 17.58 -13.35
N LEU A 27 14.76 18.24 -13.82
CA LEU A 27 15.51 17.91 -15.02
C LEU A 27 16.18 16.53 -14.96
N GLU A 28 16.61 16.07 -13.78
CA GLU A 28 17.20 14.73 -13.65
C GLU A 28 16.13 13.66 -13.83
N LYS A 29 14.97 13.82 -13.18
CA LYS A 29 13.84 12.89 -13.31
C LYS A 29 13.30 12.85 -14.74
N ILE A 30 13.19 14.01 -15.38
CA ILE A 30 12.72 14.15 -16.76
C ILE A 30 13.68 13.48 -17.74
N THR A 31 14.99 13.68 -17.58
CA THR A 31 16.02 13.03 -18.42
C THR A 31 15.91 11.51 -18.36
N VAL A 32 15.69 10.95 -17.17
CA VAL A 32 15.54 9.50 -16.99
C VAL A 32 14.32 8.98 -17.72
N ILE A 33 13.17 9.66 -17.61
CA ILE A 33 11.95 9.26 -18.28
C ILE A 33 12.13 9.36 -19.81
N LEU A 34 12.66 10.48 -20.30
CA LEU A 34 12.85 10.70 -21.74
C LEU A 34 13.89 9.77 -22.38
N SER A 35 14.90 9.32 -21.62
CA SER A 35 15.93 8.37 -22.08
C SER A 35 15.45 6.93 -22.28
N THR A 36 14.19 6.62 -21.92
CA THR A 36 13.60 5.28 -22.07
C THR A 36 12.82 5.14 -23.38
N THR A 37 12.55 3.89 -23.79
CA THR A 37 11.74 3.58 -24.98
C THR A 37 10.29 4.08 -24.80
N SER A 38 9.57 4.31 -25.90
CA SER A 38 8.19 4.83 -25.87
C SER A 38 7.25 4.02 -24.96
N GLN A 39 7.38 2.70 -24.97
CA GLN A 39 6.59 1.80 -24.13
C GLN A 39 7.01 1.87 -22.66
N GLN A 40 8.32 1.96 -22.37
CA GLN A 40 8.83 2.12 -21.01
C GLN A 40 8.41 3.45 -20.38
N ARG A 41 8.32 4.53 -21.18
CA ARG A 41 7.81 5.84 -20.71
C ARG A 41 6.39 5.73 -20.19
N LEU A 42 5.50 5.07 -20.95
CA LEU A 42 4.11 4.90 -20.54
C LEU A 42 4.01 4.06 -19.25
N CYS A 43 4.77 2.96 -19.18
CA CYS A 43 4.86 2.14 -17.96
C CYS A 43 5.32 2.95 -16.75
N LEU A 44 6.35 3.79 -16.92
CA LEU A 44 6.91 4.58 -15.83
C LEU A 44 5.98 5.71 -15.38
N VAL A 45 5.28 6.37 -16.31
CA VAL A 45 4.24 7.36 -15.99
C VAL A 45 3.12 6.70 -15.17
N ASN A 46 2.66 5.51 -15.57
CA ASN A 46 1.64 4.77 -14.82
C ASN A 46 2.11 4.38 -13.41
N LEU A 47 3.39 4.03 -13.23
CA LEU A 47 3.95 3.76 -11.90
C LEU A 47 3.99 5.03 -11.05
N LEU A 48 4.42 6.15 -11.61
CA LEU A 48 4.46 7.43 -10.91
C LEU A 48 3.05 7.86 -10.48
N GLU A 49 2.07 7.88 -11.38
CA GLU A 49 0.68 8.24 -11.05
C GLU A 49 0.08 7.33 -9.96
N LYS A 50 0.35 6.01 -10.02
CA LYS A 50 -0.21 5.03 -9.08
C LYS A 50 0.37 5.14 -7.67
N PHE A 51 1.62 5.56 -7.53
CA PHE A 51 2.36 5.56 -6.27
C PHE A 51 2.73 6.97 -5.78
N ASP A 52 2.36 8.03 -6.51
CA ASP A 52 2.73 9.43 -6.25
C ASP A 52 2.47 9.89 -4.82
N ASN A 53 1.37 9.41 -4.25
CA ASN A 53 0.89 9.76 -2.91
C ASN A 53 1.38 8.81 -1.81
N LYS A 54 2.14 7.77 -2.16
CA LYS A 54 2.55 6.70 -1.23
C LYS A 54 4.06 6.56 -1.12
N ILE A 55 4.79 6.82 -2.20
CA ILE A 55 6.22 6.61 -2.28
C ILE A 55 6.83 7.84 -2.92
N ASP A 56 7.93 8.32 -2.36
CA ASP A 56 8.68 9.42 -2.97
C ASP A 56 9.11 9.07 -4.41
N LYS A 57 8.96 10.04 -5.32
CA LYS A 57 9.26 9.88 -6.75
C LYS A 57 10.68 9.38 -7.01
N THR A 58 11.66 9.79 -6.20
CA THR A 58 13.04 9.32 -6.34
C THR A 58 13.17 7.83 -6.00
N ALA A 59 12.43 7.35 -5.00
CA ALA A 59 12.40 5.94 -4.63
C ALA A 59 11.69 5.09 -5.69
N ILE A 60 10.63 5.61 -6.33
CA ILE A 60 9.98 4.97 -7.49
C ILE A 60 10.99 4.80 -8.64
N LEU A 61 11.69 5.88 -9.01
CA LEU A 61 12.67 5.87 -10.11
C LEU A 61 13.88 4.96 -9.81
N LYS A 62 14.36 4.95 -8.56
CA LYS A 62 15.43 4.06 -8.13
C LYS A 62 15.00 2.59 -8.21
N THR A 63 13.78 2.28 -7.77
CA THR A 63 13.23 0.91 -7.83
C THR A 63 13.05 0.46 -9.28
N TRP A 64 12.59 1.34 -10.16
CA TRP A 64 12.50 1.09 -11.60
C TRP A 64 13.85 0.73 -12.23
N ARG A 65 14.92 1.46 -11.89
CA ARG A 65 16.28 1.14 -12.34
C ARG A 65 16.75 -0.21 -11.79
N ASN A 66 16.49 -0.49 -10.51
CA ASN A 66 16.92 -1.72 -9.85
C ASN A 66 16.22 -2.97 -10.40
N CYS A 67 14.98 -2.84 -10.87
CA CYS A 67 14.23 -3.93 -11.48
C CYS A 67 14.44 -4.01 -13.00
N ASN A 68 15.61 -3.56 -13.49
CA ASN A 68 15.97 -3.57 -14.91
C ASN A 68 14.94 -2.96 -15.85
N ARG A 69 14.15 -1.98 -15.36
CA ARG A 69 13.06 -1.33 -16.13
C ARG A 69 11.94 -2.30 -16.55
N ILE A 70 11.75 -3.39 -15.80
CA ILE A 70 10.64 -4.34 -15.98
C ILE A 70 9.44 -3.84 -15.15
N TYR A 71 8.32 -3.60 -15.83
CA TYR A 71 7.13 -3.00 -15.19
C TYR A 71 6.49 -3.88 -14.12
N VAL A 72 6.34 -5.17 -14.39
CA VAL A 72 5.70 -6.10 -13.45
C VAL A 72 6.52 -6.20 -12.16
N ASP A 73 7.82 -6.46 -12.29
CA ASP A 73 8.76 -6.55 -11.17
C ASP A 73 8.82 -5.24 -10.37
N THR A 74 8.90 -4.10 -11.06
CA THR A 74 8.90 -2.79 -10.38
C THR A 74 7.59 -2.57 -9.63
N GLN A 75 6.45 -2.91 -10.24
CA GLN A 75 5.15 -2.74 -9.60
C GLN A 75 5.04 -3.61 -8.35
N GLU A 76 5.46 -4.87 -8.42
CA GLU A 76 5.44 -5.79 -7.28
C GLU A 76 6.29 -5.28 -6.13
N LYS A 77 7.53 -4.85 -6.43
CA LYS A 77 8.46 -4.28 -5.44
C LYS A 77 7.90 -3.02 -4.78
N LEU A 78 7.27 -2.13 -5.55
CA LEU A 78 6.65 -0.91 -5.01
C LEU A 78 5.41 -1.24 -4.15
N ARG A 79 4.64 -2.27 -4.50
CA ARG A 79 3.55 -2.75 -3.63
C ARG A 79 4.07 -3.30 -2.31
N GLU A 80 5.17 -4.06 -2.34
CA GLU A 80 5.83 -4.57 -1.14
C GLU A 80 6.33 -3.42 -0.24
N ILE A 81 6.96 -2.40 -0.83
CA ILE A 81 7.40 -1.19 -0.12
C ILE A 81 6.19 -0.48 0.52
N CYS A 82 5.09 -0.30 -0.21
CA CYS A 82 3.86 0.28 0.36
C CYS A 82 3.27 -0.58 1.48
N ALA A 83 3.26 -1.91 1.32
CA ALA A 83 2.71 -2.81 2.32
C ALA A 83 3.54 -2.77 3.60
N THR A 84 4.86 -2.78 3.49
CA THR A 84 5.78 -2.70 4.63
C THR A 84 5.80 -1.32 5.29
N SER A 85 5.71 -0.23 4.51
CA SER A 85 5.56 1.11 5.07
C SER A 85 4.22 1.29 5.77
N SER A 86 3.12 0.76 5.20
CA SER A 86 1.82 0.73 5.87
C SER A 86 1.83 -0.14 7.13
N LEU A 87 2.62 -1.22 7.16
CA LEU A 87 2.81 -2.05 8.35
C LEU A 87 3.64 -1.34 9.43
N HIS A 88 4.54 -0.44 9.05
CA HIS A 88 5.36 0.37 9.96
C HIS A 88 4.63 1.64 10.43
N GLU A 89 3.75 2.22 9.60
CA GLU A 89 2.80 3.28 9.98
C GLU A 89 1.63 2.74 10.79
N LEU A 90 1.22 1.49 10.55
CA LEU A 90 0.43 0.69 11.47
C LEU A 90 1.32 0.27 12.64
N LYS A 91 1.70 1.23 13.50
CA LYS A 91 1.56 0.97 14.94
C LYS A 91 0.17 0.38 15.07
N GLU A 92 0.07 -0.93 15.27
CA GLU A 92 -1.21 -1.63 15.35
C GLU A 92 -2.07 -0.83 16.31
N GLU A 93 -3.07 -0.11 15.77
CA GLU A 93 -3.90 0.75 16.59
C GLU A 93 -4.40 -0.12 17.73
N ASN A 94 -4.32 0.37 18.97
CA ASN A 94 -4.57 -0.47 20.14
C ASN A 94 -5.91 -1.22 20.03
N GLU A 95 -6.89 -0.61 19.35
CA GLU A 95 -8.17 -1.25 18.98
C GLU A 95 -8.02 -2.50 18.10
N LEU A 96 -7.22 -2.46 17.02
CA LEU A 96 -6.99 -3.61 16.13
C LEU A 96 -6.29 -4.75 16.89
N LYS A 97 -5.29 -4.39 17.72
CA LYS A 97 -4.56 -5.35 18.56
C LYS A 97 -5.50 -6.04 19.55
N ILE A 98 -6.35 -5.26 20.22
CA ILE A 98 -7.37 -5.79 21.13
C ILE A 98 -8.34 -6.71 20.38
N LYS A 99 -8.89 -6.29 19.23
CA LYS A 99 -9.80 -7.11 18.42
C LYS A 99 -9.16 -8.45 18.03
N ARG A 100 -7.90 -8.42 17.59
CA ARG A 100 -7.18 -9.63 17.19
C ARG A 100 -6.96 -10.58 18.36
N GLU A 101 -6.49 -10.07 19.51
CA GLU A 101 -6.31 -10.89 20.72
C GLU A 101 -7.63 -11.51 21.21
N MET A 102 -8.72 -10.74 21.17
CA MET A 102 -10.06 -11.24 21.51
C MET A 102 -10.46 -12.38 20.58
N CYS A 103 -10.37 -12.21 19.26
CA CYS A 103 -10.71 -13.25 18.29
C CYS A 103 -9.88 -14.53 18.48
N LEU A 104 -8.58 -14.40 18.74
CA LEU A 104 -7.69 -15.53 18.98
C LEU A 104 -8.05 -16.28 20.26
N HIS A 105 -8.39 -15.55 21.34
CA HIS A 105 -8.81 -16.17 22.59
C HIS A 105 -10.12 -16.98 22.42
N ILE A 106 -11.09 -16.42 21.70
CA ILE A 106 -12.36 -17.09 21.38
C ILE A 106 -12.11 -18.34 20.55
N LEU A 107 -11.33 -18.21 19.47
CA LEU A 107 -10.99 -19.31 18.58
C LEU A 107 -10.28 -20.44 19.34
N TRP A 108 -9.30 -20.09 20.17
CA TRP A 108 -8.58 -21.05 20.99
C TRP A 108 -9.49 -21.82 21.94
N ASN A 109 -10.44 -21.16 22.60
CA ASN A 109 -11.41 -21.82 23.48
C ASN A 109 -12.30 -22.83 22.72
N ILE A 110 -12.73 -22.50 21.50
CA ILE A 110 -13.53 -23.39 20.65
C ILE A 110 -12.70 -24.61 20.22
N LEU A 111 -11.46 -24.39 19.78
CA LEU A 111 -10.58 -25.45 19.28
C LEU A 111 -10.11 -26.39 20.40
N LYS A 112 -9.87 -25.87 21.60
CA LYS A 112 -9.39 -26.66 22.74
C LYS A 112 -10.48 -27.58 23.31
N TYR A 113 -11.74 -27.14 23.28
CA TYR A 113 -12.86 -27.90 23.88
C TYR A 113 -14.05 -28.07 22.93
N PRO A 114 -13.85 -28.73 21.77
CA PRO A 114 -14.83 -28.73 20.68
C PRO A 114 -16.15 -29.43 21.04
N LYS A 115 -16.14 -30.40 21.97
CA LYS A 115 -17.32 -31.16 22.42
C LYS A 115 -18.10 -30.51 23.57
N HIS A 116 -17.55 -29.48 24.19
CA HIS A 116 -18.13 -28.87 25.38
C HIS A 116 -18.80 -27.54 25.03
N ILE A 117 -20.13 -27.55 24.89
CA ILE A 117 -20.91 -26.39 24.44
C ILE A 117 -20.72 -25.14 25.32
N LYS A 118 -20.41 -25.35 26.61
CA LYS A 118 -20.10 -24.27 27.57
C LYS A 118 -18.89 -23.41 27.18
N TYR A 119 -17.94 -23.94 26.39
CA TYR A 119 -16.78 -23.16 25.90
C TYR A 119 -17.03 -22.48 24.56
N ARG A 120 -18.16 -22.79 23.90
CA ARG A 120 -18.69 -22.01 22.78
C ARG A 120 -19.54 -20.84 23.26
N GLN A 121 -20.06 -20.94 24.48
CA GLN A 121 -20.80 -19.88 25.14
C GLN A 121 -19.83 -19.02 25.94
N ILE A 122 -19.54 -17.82 25.44
CA ILE A 122 -18.75 -16.86 26.19
C ILE A 122 -19.70 -16.00 26.99
N SER A 123 -19.54 -15.99 28.31
CA SER A 123 -20.28 -15.09 29.19
C SER A 123 -20.04 -13.66 28.75
N LYS A 124 -21.12 -12.92 28.49
CA LYS A 124 -21.07 -11.49 28.14
C LYS A 124 -20.24 -10.70 29.17
N GLN A 125 -20.39 -11.03 30.45
CA GLN A 125 -19.66 -10.37 31.54
C GLN A 125 -18.16 -10.70 31.49
N ALA A 126 -17.79 -11.96 31.26
CA ALA A 126 -16.39 -12.38 31.17
C ALA A 126 -15.70 -11.74 29.95
N LEU A 127 -16.41 -11.69 28.82
CA LEU A 127 -15.95 -11.01 27.60
C LEU A 127 -15.74 -9.52 27.85
N TYR A 128 -16.70 -8.86 28.50
CA TYR A 128 -16.63 -7.44 28.84
C TYR A 128 -15.45 -7.15 29.78
N ASN A 129 -15.28 -7.93 30.85
CA ASN A 129 -14.19 -7.75 31.80
C ASN A 129 -12.81 -7.94 31.15
N TYR A 130 -12.66 -8.96 30.30
CA TYR A 130 -11.42 -9.22 29.58
C TYR A 130 -11.10 -8.12 28.57
N LEU A 131 -12.11 -7.66 27.83
CA LEU A 131 -11.99 -6.52 26.92
C LEU A 131 -11.56 -5.26 27.69
N PHE A 132 -12.27 -4.93 28.77
CA PHE A 132 -11.99 -3.77 29.61
C PHE A 132 -10.56 -3.77 30.17
N GLN A 133 -10.10 -4.92 30.67
CA GLN A 133 -8.72 -5.09 31.15
C GLN A 133 -7.69 -4.84 30.05
N LYS A 134 -7.94 -5.34 28.83
CA LYS A 134 -7.04 -5.16 27.68
C LYS A 134 -7.00 -3.71 27.21
N CYS A 135 -8.16 -3.04 27.17
CA CYS A 135 -8.28 -1.62 26.88
C CYS A 135 -7.45 -0.77 27.85
N HIS A 136 -7.58 -1.04 29.15
CA HIS A 136 -6.84 -0.34 30.20
C HIS A 136 -5.32 -0.61 30.13
N THR A 137 -4.91 -1.84 29.81
CA THR A 137 -3.48 -2.21 29.72
C THR A 137 -2.78 -1.52 28.54
N LEU A 138 -3.52 -1.26 27.46
CA LEU A 138 -2.98 -0.69 26.23
C LEU A 138 -3.18 0.83 26.14
N CYS A 139 -3.70 1.50 27.18
CA CYS A 139 -3.99 2.94 27.20
C CYS A 139 -4.85 3.37 26.00
N ALA A 140 -5.79 2.52 25.60
CA ALA A 140 -6.76 2.86 24.56
C ALA A 140 -7.89 3.66 25.22
N ASP A 141 -7.83 4.99 25.14
CA ASP A 141 -8.99 5.81 25.45
C ASP A 141 -10.05 5.58 24.36
N PHE A 142 -11.21 5.08 24.78
CA PHE A 142 -12.39 4.93 23.93
C PHE A 142 -13.28 6.18 23.98
N GLU A 143 -12.85 7.24 24.67
CA GLU A 143 -13.52 8.52 24.65
C GLU A 143 -13.29 9.18 23.29
N LYS A 144 -14.39 9.31 22.56
CA LYS A 144 -14.48 10.05 21.30
C LYS A 144 -15.43 11.22 21.50
#